data_AF-A0A3Q8VG82-F1
#
_entry.id   AF-A0A3Q8VG82-F1
#
_cell.length_a   1.000
_cell.length_b   1.000
_cell.length_c   1.000
_cell.angle_alpha   90.00
_cell.angle_beta   90.00
_cell.angle_gamma   90.00
#
_symmetry.space_group_name_H-M   'P 1'
#
loop_
_entity.id
_entity.type
_entity.pdbx_description
1 polymer ?
#
loop_
_entity_poly.entity_id
_entity_poly.type
_entity_poly.pdbx_seq_one_letter_code
_entity_poly.pdbx_strand_id
1 'polypeptide(L)'
;MSIDSYNRGSQQYTGVVNPDRLISVGTRGLQPNPGAYTLSDLSDNEDAPTNACTVTVTEQGNTLDVQVITVTGAVVETFCTVPGNQLVCDAAWTPVAPQPPQ
;
A
#
# COMPACT_ATOMS: atom_id res chain seq x y z
N MET A 1 8.72 11.39 -3.21
CA MET A 1 9.29 10.85 -1.96
C MET A 1 8.54 9.57 -1.69
N SER A 2 9.17 8.40 -1.88
CA SER A 2 8.58 7.13 -1.46
C SER A 2 8.69 7.04 0.05
N ILE A 3 7.59 6.72 0.71
CA ILE A 3 7.51 6.68 2.16
C ILE A 3 7.02 5.27 2.52
N ASP A 4 7.83 4.53 3.27
CA ASP A 4 7.45 3.18 3.72
C ASP A 4 6.25 3.24 4.69
N SER A 5 6.14 4.34 5.46
CA SER A 5 5.02 4.64 6.34
C SER A 5 4.70 6.14 6.47
N TYR A 6 3.44 6.51 6.32
CA TYR A 6 2.95 7.89 6.36
C TYR A 6 1.99 8.11 7.52
N ASN A 7 2.04 9.30 8.16
CA ASN A 7 1.14 9.70 9.23
C ASN A 7 0.10 10.70 8.74
N ARG A 8 -1.18 10.38 8.92
CA ARG A 8 -2.33 11.26 8.68
C ARG A 8 -3.00 11.60 10.01
N GLY A 9 -2.73 12.79 10.55
CA GLY A 9 -3.26 13.18 11.86
C GLY A 9 -2.88 12.17 12.95
N SER A 10 -3.86 11.52 13.55
CA SER A 10 -3.66 10.51 14.61
C SER A 10 -3.55 9.07 14.09
N GLN A 11 -3.41 8.86 12.78
CA GLN A 11 -3.32 7.54 12.16
C GLN A 11 -1.99 7.40 11.39
N GLN A 12 -1.42 6.20 11.38
CA GLN A 12 -0.30 5.82 10.52
C GLN A 12 -0.72 4.72 9.54
N TYR A 13 -0.20 4.82 8.32
CA TYR A 13 -0.35 3.86 7.23
C TYR A 13 1.03 3.36 6.83
N THR A 14 1.17 2.08 6.50
CA THR A 14 2.43 1.47 6.08
C THR A 14 2.17 0.41 5.03
N GLY A 15 3.03 0.32 4.01
CA GLY A 15 3.05 -0.83 3.12
C GLY A 15 3.79 -2.00 3.80
N VAL A 16 3.35 -3.24 3.55
CA VAL A 16 3.99 -4.46 4.05
C VAL A 16 4.09 -5.47 2.92
N VAL A 17 5.28 -6.03 2.70
CA VAL A 17 5.47 -7.26 1.91
C VAL A 17 5.78 -8.39 2.89
N ASN A 18 4.97 -9.45 2.86
CA ASN A 18 5.18 -10.61 3.73
C ASN A 18 6.25 -11.58 3.13
N PRO A 19 6.70 -12.60 3.89
CA PRO A 19 7.68 -13.58 3.39
C PRO A 19 7.24 -14.32 2.11
N ASP A 20 5.93 -14.50 1.93
CA ASP A 20 5.32 -15.13 0.76
C ASP A 20 5.12 -14.16 -0.42
N ARG A 21 5.68 -12.93 -0.33
CA ARG A 21 5.61 -11.88 -1.35
C ARG A 21 4.21 -11.30 -1.58
N LEU A 22 3.29 -11.51 -0.65
CA LEU A 22 1.97 -10.89 -0.61
C LEU A 22 2.05 -9.47 -0.05
N ILE A 23 1.09 -8.64 -0.44
CA ILE A 23 1.08 -7.20 -0.16
C ILE A 23 -0.06 -6.89 0.79
N SER A 24 0.24 -6.12 1.83
CA SER A 24 -0.78 -5.59 2.72
C SER A 24 -0.51 -4.13 3.04
N VAL A 25 -1.57 -3.40 3.41
CA VAL A 25 -1.45 -2.08 4.03
C VAL A 25 -1.79 -2.20 5.51
N GLY A 26 -0.87 -1.77 6.36
CA GLY A 26 -1.07 -1.69 7.79
C GLY A 26 -1.59 -0.32 8.20
N THR A 27 -2.57 -0.31 9.11
CA THR A 27 -3.05 0.91 9.76
C THR A 27 -2.92 0.82 11.28
N ARG A 28 -2.55 1.91 11.95
CA ARG A 28 -2.61 2.00 13.42
C ARG A 28 -2.94 3.41 13.90
N GLY A 29 -3.67 3.49 15.01
CA GLY A 29 -3.85 4.75 15.74
C GLY A 29 -2.57 5.11 16.50
N LEU A 30 -2.31 6.41 16.64
CA LEU A 30 -1.11 6.98 17.30
C LEU A 30 -1.41 7.57 18.69
N GLN A 31 -2.68 7.72 19.07
CA GLN A 31 -3.08 8.39 20.32
C GLN A 31 -4.00 7.52 21.20
N PRO A 32 -3.85 7.60 22.55
CA PRO A 32 -2.82 8.34 23.28
C PRO A 32 -1.42 7.74 23.15
N ASN A 33 -1.33 6.46 22.75
CA ASN A 33 -0.10 5.76 22.40
C ASN A 33 -0.33 4.99 21.08
N PRO A 34 0.74 4.70 20.31
CA PRO A 34 0.63 3.86 19.13
C PRO A 34 0.05 2.47 19.44
N GLY A 35 -1.00 2.09 18.73
CA GLY A 35 -1.60 0.76 18.80
C GLY A 35 -0.87 -0.28 17.95
N ALA A 36 -1.39 -1.51 17.96
CA ALA A 36 -1.00 -2.55 17.02
C ALA A 36 -1.48 -2.20 15.59
N TYR A 37 -0.79 -2.75 14.59
CA TYR A 37 -1.22 -2.63 13.20
C TYR A 37 -2.39 -3.57 12.91
N THR A 38 -3.40 -3.06 12.21
CA THR A 38 -4.39 -3.85 11.48
C THR A 38 -3.94 -3.93 10.02
N LEU A 39 -3.74 -5.13 9.50
CA LEU A 39 -3.32 -5.35 8.11
C LEU A 39 -4.55 -5.59 7.23
N SER A 40 -4.61 -4.91 6.10
CA SER A 40 -5.55 -5.18 5.00
C SER A 40 -4.77 -5.85 3.87
N ASP A 41 -5.12 -7.08 3.54
CA ASP A 41 -4.52 -7.82 2.44
C ASP A 41 -4.98 -7.25 1.09
N LEU A 42 -4.04 -7.04 0.17
CA LEU A 42 -4.27 -6.54 -1.18
C LEU A 42 -3.97 -7.59 -2.25
N SER A 43 -3.48 -8.77 -1.86
CA SER A 43 -3.09 -9.83 -2.78
C SER A 43 -4.25 -10.57 -3.40
N ASP A 44 -5.46 -10.42 -2.85
CA ASP A 44 -6.70 -10.97 -3.43
C ASP A 44 -7.39 -9.97 -4.38
N ASN A 45 -6.89 -8.73 -4.48
CA ASN A 45 -7.44 -7.76 -5.43
C ASN A 45 -7.15 -8.19 -6.87
N GLU A 46 -8.02 -7.80 -7.79
CA GLU A 46 -7.86 -8.08 -9.21
C GLU A 46 -6.49 -7.60 -9.72
N ASP A 47 -5.83 -8.44 -10.51
CA ASP A 47 -4.50 -8.22 -11.09
C ASP A 47 -3.35 -8.01 -10.09
N ALA A 48 -3.52 -8.42 -8.82
CA ALA A 48 -2.47 -8.31 -7.82
C ALA A 48 -1.16 -9.01 -8.27
N PRO A 49 0.01 -8.34 -8.08
CA PRO A 49 1.29 -8.94 -8.44
C PRO A 49 1.65 -10.09 -7.48
N THR A 50 2.22 -11.15 -8.02
CA THR A 50 2.55 -12.38 -7.26
C THR A 50 3.97 -12.42 -6.70
N ASN A 51 4.77 -11.37 -6.91
CA ASN A 51 6.20 -11.36 -6.66
C ASN A 51 6.71 -9.97 -6.21
N ALA A 52 6.05 -9.38 -5.21
CA ALA A 52 6.42 -8.08 -4.68
C ALA A 52 7.84 -8.07 -4.10
N CYS A 53 8.69 -7.15 -4.56
CA CYS A 53 10.03 -6.94 -4.03
C CYS A 53 10.02 -5.83 -2.96
N THR A 54 9.33 -4.73 -3.27
CA THR A 54 9.11 -3.61 -2.35
C THR A 54 7.72 -3.04 -2.56
N VAL A 55 7.20 -2.38 -1.52
CA VAL A 55 5.93 -1.68 -1.52
C VAL A 55 6.15 -0.29 -0.91
N THR A 56 5.49 0.70 -1.49
CA THR A 56 5.51 2.08 -0.99
C THR A 56 4.09 2.60 -0.96
N VAL A 57 3.79 3.45 0.02
CA VAL A 57 2.48 4.09 0.14
C VAL A 57 2.63 5.60 0.04
N THR A 58 1.74 6.25 -0.70
CA THR A 58 1.68 7.71 -0.78
C THR A 58 0.24 8.19 -0.62
N GLU A 59 0.05 9.41 -0.14
CA GLU A 59 -1.29 9.99 0.00
C GLU A 59 -1.49 11.15 -0.98
N GLN A 60 -2.63 11.12 -1.66
CA GLN A 60 -3.16 12.24 -2.43
C GLN A 60 -4.59 12.53 -1.99
N GLY A 61 -4.76 13.58 -1.16
CA GLY A 61 -6.08 13.99 -0.66
C GLY A 61 -6.70 12.99 0.31
N ASN A 62 -7.68 12.21 -0.15
CA ASN A 62 -8.33 11.13 0.61
C ASN A 62 -8.02 9.73 0.05
N THR A 63 -7.08 9.65 -0.89
CA THR A 63 -6.68 8.42 -1.55
C THR A 63 -5.27 8.06 -1.10
N LEU A 64 -5.09 6.81 -0.71
CA LEU A 64 -3.79 6.19 -0.49
C LEU A 64 -3.43 5.42 -1.76
N ASP A 65 -2.36 5.82 -2.42
CA ASP A 65 -1.77 5.09 -3.53
C ASP A 65 -0.75 4.07 -2.99
N VAL A 66 -0.84 2.83 -3.45
CA VAL A 66 0.00 1.72 -3.08
C VAL A 66 0.74 1.26 -4.31
N GLN A 67 2.04 1.52 -4.35
CA GLN A 67 2.90 1.18 -5.47
C GLN A 67 3.83 0.02 -5.09
N VAL A 68 3.94 -0.97 -5.97
CA VAL A 68 4.78 -2.15 -5.80
C VAL A 68 5.77 -2.25 -6.94
N ILE A 69 7.00 -2.56 -6.60
CA ILE A 69 8.02 -3.00 -7.57
C ILE A 69 8.17 -4.49 -7.40
N THR A 70 7.98 -5.25 -8.48
CA THR A 70 8.15 -6.70 -8.49
C THR A 70 9.62 -7.10 -8.56
N VAL A 71 9.95 -8.36 -8.31
CA VAL A 71 11.32 -8.87 -8.49
C VAL A 71 11.83 -8.77 -9.93
N THR A 72 10.93 -8.66 -10.92
CA THR A 72 11.29 -8.44 -12.32
C THR A 72 11.45 -6.95 -12.67
N GLY A 73 11.28 -6.05 -11.71
CA GLY A 73 11.35 -4.60 -11.92
C GLY A 73 10.09 -3.98 -12.51
N ALA A 74 9.00 -4.75 -12.63
CA ALA A 74 7.72 -4.20 -13.05
C ALA A 74 7.13 -3.35 -11.92
N VAL A 75 6.52 -2.23 -12.28
CA VAL A 75 5.91 -1.29 -11.36
C VAL A 75 4.40 -1.33 -11.53
N VAL A 76 3.69 -1.68 -10.49
CA VAL A 76 2.22 -1.72 -10.47
C VAL A 76 1.71 -0.89 -9.31
N GLU A 77 0.54 -0.30 -9.45
CA GLU A 77 -0.10 0.52 -8.43
C GLU A 77 -1.56 0.13 -8.24
N THR A 78 -2.09 0.36 -7.04
CA THR A 78 -3.51 0.30 -6.73
C THR A 78 -3.86 1.43 -5.77
N PHE A 79 -5.15 1.69 -5.58
CA PHE A 79 -5.63 2.78 -4.76
C PHE A 79 -6.54 2.27 -3.64
N CYS A 80 -6.35 2.85 -2.46
CA CYS A 80 -7.27 2.73 -1.35
C CYS A 80 -7.92 4.09 -1.07
N THR A 81 -9.17 4.09 -0.63
CA THR A 81 -9.82 5.28 -0.10
C THR A 81 -9.75 5.30 1.42
N VAL A 82 -9.69 6.51 1.98
CA VAL A 82 -9.63 6.74 3.43
C VAL A 82 -10.81 7.62 3.90
N PRO A 83 -12.05 7.11 3.87
CA PRO A 83 -13.20 7.81 4.46
C PRO A 83 -13.05 7.91 5.99
N GLY A 84 -12.68 9.09 6.47
CA GLY A 84 -12.36 9.30 7.88
C GLY A 84 -11.07 8.58 8.27
N ASN A 85 -11.17 7.53 9.10
CA ASN A 85 -10.05 6.69 9.54
C ASN A 85 -10.16 5.23 9.08
N GLN A 86 -11.15 4.90 8.25
CA GLN A 86 -11.31 3.57 7.70
C GLN A 86 -10.55 3.46 6.39
N LEU A 87 -9.79 2.38 6.20
CA LEU A 87 -9.11 2.08 4.95
C LEU A 87 -9.97 1.11 4.12
N VAL A 88 -10.18 1.42 2.85
CA VAL A 88 -10.90 0.57 1.89
C VAL A 88 -10.04 0.41 0.65
N CYS A 89 -9.65 -0.83 0.33
CA CYS A 89 -8.73 -1.15 -0.76
C CYS A 89 -9.29 -2.25 -1.66
N ASP A 90 -10.19 -1.89 -2.57
CA ASP A 90 -10.89 -2.82 -3.47
C ASP A 90 -10.54 -2.58 -4.95
N ALA A 91 -9.72 -1.57 -5.25
CA ALA A 91 -9.30 -1.29 -6.61
C ALA A 91 -8.40 -2.40 -7.18
N ALA A 92 -8.61 -2.70 -8.46
CA ALA A 92 -7.71 -3.52 -9.26
C ALA A 92 -6.31 -2.89 -9.32
N TRP A 93 -5.29 -3.73 -9.46
CA TRP A 93 -3.93 -3.29 -9.70
C TRP A 93 -3.72 -2.93 -11.16
N THR A 94 -2.96 -1.87 -11.41
CA THR A 94 -2.67 -1.39 -12.76
C THR A 94 -1.17 -1.20 -12.96
N PRO A 95 -0.60 -1.63 -14.11
CA PRO A 95 0.78 -1.32 -14.43
C PRO A 95 0.99 0.18 -14.64
N VAL A 96 2.04 0.72 -14.02
CA VAL A 96 2.47 2.10 -14.25
C VAL A 96 3.00 2.23 -15.67
N ALA A 97 2.61 3.28 -16.40
CA ALA A 97 3.04 3.50 -17.78
C ALA A 97 3.75 4.86 -17.93
N PRO A 98 4.94 4.92 -18.57
CA PRO A 98 5.72 3.78 -19.05
C PRO A 98 6.36 2.99 -17.90
N GLN A 99 6.62 1.70 -18.13
CA GLN A 99 7.44 0.91 -17.22
C GLN A 99 8.88 1.45 -17.20
N PRO A 100 9.58 1.37 -16.06
CA PRO A 100 11.01 1.67 -16.02
C PRO A 100 11.79 0.81 -17.02
N PRO A 101 12.89 1.32 -17.58
CA PRO A 101 13.82 0.50 -18.36
C PRO A 101 14.29 -0.69 -17.53
N GLN A 102 14.28 -1.89 -18.13
CA GLN A 102 14.78 -3.12 -17.52
C GLN A 102 16.26 -3.35 -17.82
#